data_AF-A0A509L1Z5-F1
#
_entry.id   AF-A0A509L1Z5-F1
#
_cell.length_a   1.000
_cell.length_b   1.000
_cell.length_c   1.000
_cell.angle_alpha   90.00
_cell.angle_beta   90.00
_cell.angle_gamma   90.00
#
_symmetry.space_group_name_H-M   'P 1'
#
loop_
_entity.id
_entity.type
_entity.pdbx_description
1 polymer ?
#
loop_
_entity_poly.entity_id
_entity_poly.type
_entity_poly.pdbx_seq_one_letter_code
_entity_poly.pdbx_strand_id
1 'polypeptide(L)'
;MNSKERVMAVINHQKPDRLPCFGANCMTTYEQMEKTQAFWPQAHENGETMARLALASNTILGFDAVRVPFCQTFEARALGARIKPGKLPDDMEGIPGIDHPPAFKIDDTPVFPDDFLSRGYIPELLKAVRILKRSIARKIENSGYQGSGRRNKRFCPALYRRRL
;
A
#
# COMPACT_ATOMS: atom_id res chain seq x y z
N MET A 1 -2.02 -12.22 -17.26
CA MET A 1 -2.79 -11.21 -16.51
C MET A 1 -1.85 -10.11 -16.04
N ASN A 2 -2.31 -8.87 -15.90
CA ASN A 2 -1.55 -7.85 -15.20
C ASN A 2 -1.65 -8.04 -13.67
N SER A 3 -0.82 -7.33 -12.91
CA SER A 3 -0.76 -7.44 -11.44
C SER A 3 -2.12 -7.21 -10.76
N LYS A 4 -2.88 -6.19 -11.20
CA LYS A 4 -4.21 -5.90 -10.65
C LYS A 4 -5.18 -7.05 -10.92
N GLU A 5 -5.27 -7.52 -12.16
CA GLU A 5 -6.14 -8.64 -12.53
C GLU A 5 -5.81 -9.90 -11.72
N ARG A 6 -4.52 -10.18 -11.51
CA ARG A 6 -4.07 -11.35 -10.72
C ARG A 6 -4.51 -11.27 -9.27
N VAL A 7 -4.31 -10.12 -8.62
CA VAL A 7 -4.77 -9.89 -7.24
C VAL A 7 -6.28 -9.99 -7.15
N MET A 8 -7.01 -9.33 -8.06
CA MET A 8 -8.47 -9.34 -8.06
C MET A 8 -9.06 -10.71 -8.38
N ALA A 9 -8.41 -11.54 -9.20
CA ALA A 9 -8.86 -12.90 -9.44
C ALA A 9 -8.91 -13.70 -8.14
N VAL A 10 -7.86 -13.65 -7.31
CA VAL A 10 -7.84 -14.35 -6.02
C VAL A 10 -8.90 -13.80 -5.06
N ILE A 11 -9.04 -12.48 -4.94
CA ILE A 11 -10.06 -11.84 -4.09
C ILE A 11 -11.48 -12.25 -4.50
N ASN A 12 -11.73 -12.42 -5.80
CA ASN A 12 -13.02 -12.84 -6.32
C ASN A 12 -13.18 -14.37 -6.45
N HIS A 13 -12.32 -15.15 -5.79
CA HIS A 13 -12.34 -16.63 -5.82
C HIS A 13 -12.24 -17.22 -7.24
N GLN A 14 -11.58 -16.51 -8.16
CA GLN A 14 -11.27 -16.94 -9.52
C GLN A 14 -9.86 -17.51 -9.60
N LYS A 15 -9.57 -18.28 -10.66
CA LYS A 15 -8.25 -18.85 -10.89
C LYS A 15 -7.31 -17.81 -11.52
N PRO A 16 -6.22 -17.38 -10.85
CA PRO A 16 -5.22 -16.51 -11.46
C PRO A 16 -4.27 -17.30 -12.38
N ASP A 17 -3.44 -16.59 -13.15
CA ASP A 17 -2.35 -17.19 -13.94
C ASP A 17 -1.19 -17.72 -13.08
N ARG A 18 -0.92 -17.06 -11.95
CA ARG A 18 -0.12 -17.54 -10.81
C ARG A 18 -0.62 -16.89 -9.52
N LEU A 19 -0.25 -17.41 -8.35
CA LEU A 19 -0.56 -16.72 -7.09
C LEU A 19 0.08 -15.32 -7.08
N PRO A 20 -0.66 -14.26 -6.70
CA PRO A 20 -0.10 -12.93 -6.54
C PRO A 20 0.83 -12.89 -5.32
N CYS A 21 1.90 -12.10 -5.41
CA CYS A 21 2.82 -11.86 -4.31
C CYS A 21 2.73 -10.39 -3.90
N PHE A 22 2.26 -10.13 -2.68
CA PHE A 22 2.25 -8.80 -2.07
C PHE A 22 2.11 -8.92 -0.54
N GLY A 23 2.49 -7.87 0.18
CA GLY A 23 2.23 -7.77 1.62
C GLY A 23 0.97 -6.97 1.91
N ALA A 24 0.11 -7.48 2.79
CA ALA A 24 -1.03 -6.72 3.33
C ALA A 24 -0.59 -5.68 4.38
N ASN A 25 0.57 -5.92 5.01
CA ASN A 25 1.19 -5.03 5.99
C ASN A 25 2.25 -4.14 5.30
N CYS A 26 2.83 -3.21 6.06
CA CYS A 26 3.98 -2.44 5.59
C CYS A 26 5.16 -3.39 5.30
N MET A 27 5.69 -3.33 4.07
CA MET A 27 6.86 -4.11 3.62
C MET A 27 8.02 -3.20 3.21
N THR A 28 7.97 -1.93 3.62
CA THR A 28 9.00 -0.94 3.31
C THR A 28 10.24 -1.22 4.16
N THR A 29 11.40 -1.20 3.52
CA THR A 29 12.70 -1.40 4.15
C THR A 29 13.57 -0.15 3.99
N TYR A 30 14.59 0.00 4.83
CA TYR A 30 15.55 1.11 4.71
C TYR A 30 16.26 1.12 3.34
N GLU A 31 16.61 -0.05 2.80
CA GLU A 31 17.20 -0.15 1.45
C GLU A 31 16.23 0.36 0.35
N GLN A 32 14.91 0.15 0.50
CA GLN A 32 13.94 0.74 -0.42
C GLN A 32 13.93 2.28 -0.30
N MET A 33 14.10 2.83 0.92
CA MET A 33 14.19 4.28 1.12
C MET A 33 15.43 4.85 0.43
N GLU A 34 16.59 4.20 0.57
CA GLU A 34 17.83 4.59 -0.10
C GLU A 34 17.69 4.56 -1.62
N LYS A 35 17.21 3.44 -2.20
CA LYS A 35 17.04 3.30 -3.64
C LYS A 35 16.05 4.29 -4.23
N THR A 36 15.04 4.69 -3.45
CA THR A 36 14.04 5.66 -3.91
C THR A 36 14.35 7.09 -3.52
N GLN A 37 15.28 7.35 -2.60
CA GLN A 37 15.51 8.63 -1.92
C GLN A 37 14.27 9.13 -1.14
N ALA A 38 13.45 8.21 -0.62
CA ALA A 38 12.20 8.52 0.07
C ALA A 38 12.25 7.97 1.49
N PHE A 39 12.63 8.82 2.43
CA PHE A 39 12.92 8.42 3.81
C PHE A 39 11.77 8.72 4.76
N TRP A 40 11.69 7.96 5.85
CA TRP A 40 10.97 8.39 7.05
C TRP A 40 11.76 9.52 7.75
N PRO A 41 11.07 10.49 8.39
CA PRO A 41 9.63 10.57 8.60
C PRO A 41 8.87 11.11 7.38
N GLN A 42 9.54 11.78 6.43
CA GLN A 42 8.89 12.48 5.31
C GLN A 42 7.92 11.61 4.50
N ALA A 43 8.22 10.32 4.30
CA ALA A 43 7.33 9.41 3.58
C ALA A 43 6.06 9.03 4.36
N HIS A 44 5.98 9.33 5.66
CA HIS A 44 4.74 9.28 6.43
C HIS A 44 3.92 10.57 6.29
N GLU A 45 4.54 11.69 5.94
CA GLU A 45 3.91 13.01 6.06
C GLU A 45 3.51 13.62 4.72
N ASN A 46 4.25 13.28 3.65
CA ASN A 46 4.08 13.86 2.33
C ASN A 46 3.70 12.79 1.30
N GLY A 47 2.60 13.04 0.57
CA GLY A 47 1.99 12.09 -0.33
C GLY A 47 2.81 11.76 -1.58
N GLU A 48 3.69 12.67 -2.02
CA GLU A 48 4.59 12.39 -3.16
C GLU A 48 5.72 11.45 -2.75
N THR A 49 6.36 11.76 -1.62
CA THR A 49 7.39 10.89 -1.02
C THR A 49 6.81 9.53 -0.64
N MET A 50 5.60 9.51 -0.06
CA MET A 50 4.86 8.30 0.28
C MET A 50 4.58 7.43 -0.95
N ALA A 51 4.04 8.03 -2.02
CA ALA A 51 3.75 7.30 -3.25
C ALA A 51 5.02 6.74 -3.91
N ARG A 52 6.11 7.54 -3.93
CA ARG A 52 7.39 7.11 -4.49
C ARG A 52 7.97 5.91 -3.75
N LEU A 53 7.94 5.94 -2.42
CA LEU A 53 8.40 4.82 -1.59
C LEU A 53 7.51 3.57 -1.77
N ALA A 54 6.20 3.73 -1.78
CA ALA A 54 5.26 2.61 -1.96
C ALA A 54 5.36 1.96 -3.34
N LEU A 55 5.73 2.74 -4.37
CA LEU A 55 5.91 2.22 -5.73
C LEU A 55 7.11 1.26 -5.82
N ALA A 56 8.12 1.40 -4.94
CA ALA A 56 9.28 0.52 -4.85
C ALA A 56 8.90 -0.96 -4.73
N SER A 57 7.83 -1.27 -4.00
CA SER A 57 7.38 -2.66 -3.84
C SER A 57 7.02 -3.29 -5.19
N ASN A 58 6.47 -2.52 -6.14
CA ASN A 58 6.15 -3.01 -7.48
C ASN A 58 7.32 -2.87 -8.47
N THR A 59 8.13 -1.82 -8.37
CA THR A 59 9.19 -1.53 -9.36
C THR A 59 10.54 -2.15 -9.04
N ILE A 60 10.86 -2.32 -7.75
CA ILE A 60 12.12 -2.93 -7.27
C ILE A 60 11.90 -4.40 -6.90
N LEU A 61 10.85 -4.70 -6.13
CA LEU A 61 10.62 -6.07 -5.63
C LEU A 61 9.72 -6.92 -6.53
N GLY A 62 9.00 -6.29 -7.48
CA GLY A 62 8.12 -7.00 -8.41
C GLY A 62 6.79 -7.47 -7.81
N PHE A 63 6.35 -6.90 -6.68
CA PHE A 63 5.07 -7.27 -6.06
C PHE A 63 3.88 -6.90 -6.94
N ASP A 64 2.82 -7.69 -6.83
CA ASP A 64 1.59 -7.52 -7.59
C ASP A 64 0.68 -6.39 -7.05
N ALA A 65 1.04 -5.79 -5.90
CA ALA A 65 0.35 -4.64 -5.34
C ALA A 65 1.34 -3.65 -4.70
N VAL A 66 0.87 -2.42 -4.53
CA VAL A 66 1.51 -1.37 -3.73
C VAL A 66 0.60 -1.03 -2.56
N ARG A 67 1.18 -0.61 -1.43
CA ARG A 67 0.43 -0.31 -0.20
C ARG A 67 0.87 1.01 0.40
N VAL A 68 -0.11 1.79 0.86
CA VAL A 68 0.06 2.99 1.69
C VAL A 68 -1.01 2.96 2.80
N PRO A 69 -0.81 3.64 3.95
CA PRO A 69 0.42 4.31 4.40
C PRO A 69 1.47 3.30 4.90
N PHE A 70 2.41 3.69 5.76
CA PHE A 70 3.43 2.80 6.35
C PHE A 70 3.26 2.58 7.86
N CYS A 71 2.30 3.26 8.49
CA CYS A 71 1.96 3.14 9.92
C CYS A 71 0.43 2.97 10.11
N GLN A 72 -0.02 2.96 11.37
CA GLN A 72 -1.43 2.87 11.76
C GLN A 72 -1.88 4.09 12.59
N THR A 73 -1.24 5.25 12.40
CA THR A 73 -1.47 6.45 13.22
C THR A 73 -2.25 7.56 12.52
N PHE A 74 -2.61 7.42 11.24
CA PHE A 74 -3.27 8.47 10.45
C PHE A 74 -4.66 8.79 11.00
N GLU A 75 -5.48 7.75 11.16
CA GLU A 75 -6.85 7.84 11.66
C GLU A 75 -6.85 8.27 13.13
N ALA A 76 -5.94 7.70 13.94
CA ALA A 76 -5.80 8.08 15.34
C ALA A 76 -5.47 9.57 15.49
N ARG A 77 -4.53 10.10 14.69
CA ARG A 77 -4.23 11.54 14.65
C ARG A 77 -5.45 12.36 14.26
N ALA A 78 -6.19 11.95 13.23
CA ALA A 78 -7.38 12.66 12.78
C ALA A 78 -8.50 12.69 13.85
N LEU A 79 -8.56 11.65 14.68
CA LEU A 79 -9.43 11.55 15.85
C LEU A 79 -8.87 12.27 17.10
N GLY A 80 -7.72 12.94 17.01
CA GLY A 80 -7.16 13.76 18.09
C GLY A 80 -6.10 13.07 18.96
N ALA A 81 -5.65 11.86 18.61
CA ALA A 81 -4.54 11.23 19.32
C ALA A 81 -3.22 11.99 19.09
N ARG A 82 -2.44 12.15 20.17
CA ARG A 82 -1.07 12.61 20.09
C ARG A 82 -0.19 11.51 19.52
N ILE A 83 0.74 11.88 18.64
CA ILE A 83 1.61 10.94 17.94
C ILE A 83 3.03 11.08 18.46
N LYS A 84 3.61 9.97 18.90
CA LYS A 84 5.02 9.88 19.23
C LYS A 84 5.83 9.65 17.95
N PRO A 85 6.88 10.44 17.68
CA PRO A 85 7.77 10.20 16.55
C PRO A 85 8.34 8.78 16.56
N GLY A 86 8.43 8.16 15.39
CA GLY A 86 9.09 6.87 15.24
C GLY A 86 10.59 7.06 15.25
N LYS A 87 11.23 6.86 16.41
CA LYS A 87 12.69 6.93 16.57
C LYS A 87 13.22 5.58 17.04
N LEU A 88 14.29 5.12 16.41
CA LEU A 88 15.05 3.93 16.75
C LEU A 88 16.41 4.32 17.34
N PRO A 89 17.21 3.36 17.88
CA PRO A 89 18.60 3.62 18.24
C PRO A 89 19.39 4.23 17.06
N ASP A 90 20.50 4.90 17.40
CA ASP A 90 21.39 5.56 16.42
C ASP A 90 20.70 6.64 15.57
N ASP A 91 19.72 7.34 16.16
CA ASP A 91 18.94 8.42 15.55
C ASP A 91 18.14 8.04 14.28
N MET A 92 18.00 6.73 14.01
CA MET A 92 17.26 6.24 12.86
C MET A 92 15.75 6.52 12.96
N GLU A 93 15.16 6.87 11.82
CA GLU A 93 13.73 7.13 11.72
C GLU A 93 12.95 5.83 11.52
N GLY A 94 11.74 5.78 12.09
CA GLY A 94 10.95 4.56 12.21
C GLY A 94 9.46 4.79 11.98
N ILE A 95 8.66 3.86 12.49
CA ILE A 95 7.21 3.92 12.42
C ILE A 95 6.70 4.75 13.62
N PRO A 96 5.91 5.82 13.41
CA PRO A 96 5.34 6.59 14.50
C PRO A 96 4.34 5.77 15.32
N GLY A 97 4.22 6.11 16.60
CA GLY A 97 3.31 5.47 17.55
C GLY A 97 2.27 6.44 18.11
N ILE A 98 1.34 5.91 18.91
CA ILE A 98 0.45 6.75 19.72
C ILE A 98 1.20 7.15 21.00
N ASP A 99 1.15 8.43 21.33
CA ASP A 99 1.78 8.96 22.54
C ASP A 99 0.86 8.80 23.76
N HIS A 100 1.46 8.78 24.96
CA HIS A 100 0.73 8.59 26.22
C HIS A 100 0.45 9.91 26.95
N PRO A 101 -0.61 9.96 27.78
CA PRO A 101 -1.74 9.03 27.81
C PRO A 101 -2.53 9.01 26.48
N PRO A 102 -3.21 7.89 26.14
CA PRO A 102 -4.02 7.80 24.94
C PRO A 102 -5.21 8.76 25.02
N ALA A 103 -5.67 9.23 23.85
CA ALA A 103 -6.79 10.16 23.76
C ALA A 103 -8.16 9.52 24.08
N PHE A 104 -8.25 8.19 24.02
CA PHE A 104 -9.47 7.42 24.25
C PHE A 104 -9.24 6.31 25.27
N LYS A 105 -10.28 6.05 26.07
CA LYS A 105 -10.44 4.90 26.95
C LYS A 105 -11.35 3.87 26.31
N ILE A 106 -11.43 2.68 26.92
CA ILE A 106 -12.21 1.57 26.39
C ILE A 106 -13.72 1.83 26.38
N ASP A 107 -14.20 2.68 27.29
CA ASP A 107 -15.60 3.08 27.48
C ASP A 107 -15.97 4.35 26.71
N ASP A 108 -15.01 5.01 26.05
CA ASP A 108 -15.29 6.18 25.24
C ASP A 108 -16.02 5.80 23.94
N THR A 109 -17.01 6.62 23.57
CA THR A 109 -17.62 6.56 22.24
C THR A 109 -17.03 7.68 21.39
N PRO A 110 -16.12 7.39 20.45
CA PRO A 110 -15.51 8.44 19.62
C PRO A 110 -16.55 9.08 18.71
N VAL A 111 -16.60 10.40 18.72
CA VAL A 111 -17.41 11.18 17.77
C VAL A 111 -16.59 11.39 16.50
N PHE A 112 -17.14 10.95 15.37
CA PHE A 112 -16.48 11.11 14.09
C PHE A 112 -16.65 12.55 13.60
N PRO A 113 -15.57 13.29 13.32
CA PRO A 113 -15.67 14.68 12.90
C PRO A 113 -16.08 14.80 11.42
N ASP A 114 -16.93 15.78 11.10
CA ASP A 114 -17.38 16.02 9.72
C ASP A 114 -16.23 16.32 8.74
N ASP A 115 -15.16 16.93 9.25
CA ASP A 115 -13.95 17.29 8.50
C ASP A 115 -12.84 16.22 8.58
N PHE A 116 -13.16 14.98 8.96
CA PHE A 116 -12.19 13.88 9.16
C PHE A 116 -11.20 13.74 8.00
N LEU A 117 -11.67 13.77 6.75
CA LEU A 117 -10.82 13.57 5.57
C LEU A 117 -9.84 14.72 5.30
N SER A 118 -10.03 15.88 5.93
CA SER A 118 -9.12 17.02 5.86
C SER A 118 -8.12 17.09 7.03
N ARG A 119 -8.21 16.20 8.03
CA ARG A 119 -7.37 16.26 9.22
C ARG A 119 -6.05 15.49 9.07
N GLY A 120 -5.05 15.93 9.82
CA GLY A 120 -3.75 15.27 9.92
C GLY A 120 -3.11 15.04 8.56
N TYR A 121 -2.66 13.81 8.30
CA TYR A 121 -2.03 13.45 7.02
C TYR A 121 -2.97 12.68 6.08
N ILE A 122 -4.28 12.64 6.37
CA ILE A 122 -5.26 12.00 5.48
C ILE A 122 -5.27 12.64 4.08
N PRO A 123 -5.21 13.97 3.91
CA PRO A 123 -5.11 14.58 2.58
C PRO A 123 -3.90 14.08 1.78
N GLU A 124 -2.75 13.93 2.44
CA GLU A 124 -1.51 13.46 1.83
C GLU A 124 -1.56 11.97 1.50
N LEU A 125 -2.22 11.16 2.33
CA LEU A 125 -2.53 9.75 2.01
C LEU A 125 -3.41 9.65 0.75
N LEU A 126 -4.48 10.45 0.68
CA LEU A 126 -5.36 10.48 -0.50
C LEU A 126 -4.61 10.96 -1.75
N LYS A 127 -3.71 11.94 -1.59
CA LYS A 127 -2.80 12.39 -2.66
C LYS A 127 -1.91 11.24 -3.12
N ALA A 128 -1.30 10.48 -2.21
CA ALA A 128 -0.46 9.32 -2.53
C ALA A 128 -1.22 8.25 -3.32
N VAL A 129 -2.44 7.89 -2.89
CA VAL A 129 -3.29 6.92 -3.59
C VAL A 129 -3.58 7.36 -5.03
N ARG A 130 -3.87 8.66 -5.25
CA ARG A 130 -4.10 9.19 -6.61
C ARG A 130 -2.84 9.12 -7.46
N ILE A 131 -1.67 9.41 -6.89
CA ILE A 131 -0.38 9.31 -7.59
C ILE A 131 -0.11 7.85 -7.99
N LEU A 132 -0.22 6.92 -7.04
CA LEU A 132 0.01 5.49 -7.28
C LEU A 132 -0.91 4.93 -8.37
N LYS A 133 -2.20 5.28 -8.33
CA LYS A 133 -3.17 4.88 -9.36
C LYS A 133 -2.72 5.33 -10.75
N ARG A 134 -2.29 6.59 -10.91
CA ARG A 134 -1.79 7.12 -12.18
C ARG A 134 -0.50 6.44 -12.63
N SER A 135 0.45 6.26 -11.71
CA SER A 135 1.75 5.63 -12.01
C SER A 135 1.60 4.19 -12.49
N ILE A 136 0.72 3.41 -11.84
CA ILE A 136 0.45 2.02 -12.25
C ILE A 136 -0.32 1.97 -13.57
N ALA A 137 -1.31 2.83 -13.77
CA ALA A 137 -2.04 2.90 -15.04
C ALA A 137 -1.08 3.18 -16.22
N ARG A 138 -0.22 4.19 -16.08
CA ARG A 138 0.81 4.52 -17.07
C ARG A 138 1.78 3.35 -17.32
N LYS A 139 2.19 2.63 -16.27
CA LYS A 139 3.04 1.43 -16.42
C LYS A 139 2.34 0.34 -17.24
N ILE A 140 1.04 0.11 -17.00
CA ILE A 140 0.25 -0.87 -17.76
C ILE A 140 0.14 -0.44 -19.23
N GLU A 141 -0.18 0.83 -19.49
CA GLU A 141 -0.25 1.40 -20.85
C GLU A 141 1.09 1.22 -21.60
N ASN A 142 2.20 1.59 -20.97
CA ASN A 142 3.54 1.46 -21.55
C ASN A 142 3.97 0.00 -21.79
N SER A 143 3.39 -0.97 -21.07
CA SER A 143 3.67 -2.39 -21.28
C SER A 143 2.95 -2.98 -22.50
N GLY A 144 2.08 -2.22 -23.16
CA GLY A 144 1.27 -2.71 -24.28
C GLY A 144 0.18 -3.71 -23.86
N TYR A 145 -0.14 -3.80 -22.56
CA TYR A 145 -1.11 -4.76 -22.06
C TYR A 145 -2.53 -4.37 -22.47
N GLN A 146 -3.13 -5.13 -23.39
CA GLN A 146 -4.46 -4.83 -23.95
C GLN A 146 -5.65 -5.41 -23.15
N GLY A 147 -5.44 -5.87 -21.92
CA GLY A 147 -6.50 -6.47 -21.12
C GLY A 147 -6.83 -7.90 -21.54
N SER A 148 -7.17 -8.74 -20.56
CA SER A 148 -7.82 -10.03 -20.87
C SER A 148 -9.29 -9.78 -21.23
N GLY A 149 -9.52 -9.27 -22.44
CA GLY A 149 -10.86 -9.19 -23.01
C GLY A 149 -11.52 -10.57 -22.91
N ARG A 150 -12.65 -10.66 -22.21
CA ARG A 150 -13.48 -11.87 -22.14
C ARG A 150 -13.93 -12.29 -23.55
N ARG A 151 -13.11 -13.05 -24.27
CA ARG A 151 -13.48 -13.94 -25.38
C ARG A 151 -12.47 -15.09 -25.46
N ASN A 152 -12.71 -16.16 -24.74
CA ASN A 152 -13.08 -17.42 -25.40
C ASN A 152 -13.45 -18.51 -24.40
N LYS A 153 -14.67 -19.02 -24.58
CA LYS A 153 -15.07 -20.38 -24.22
C LYS A 153 -14.13 -21.35 -24.97
N ARG A 154 -13.76 -22.45 -24.31
CA ARG A 154 -12.95 -23.58 -24.80
C ARG A 154 -11.43 -23.37 -24.74
N PHE A 155 -10.80 -23.91 -23.71
CA PHE A 155 -9.68 -24.85 -23.85
C PHE A 155 -9.43 -25.57 -22.52
N CYS A 156 -10.04 -26.75 -22.39
CA CYS A 156 -9.46 -27.90 -21.68
C CYS A 156 -9.09 -28.85 -22.82
N PRO A 157 -7.86 -29.40 -22.92
CA PRO A 157 -7.41 -30.39 -21.94
C PRO A 157 -5.90 -30.43 -21.67
N ALA A 158 -5.56 -31.25 -20.67
CA ALA A 158 -4.29 -31.93 -20.48
C ALA A 158 -3.05 -31.08 -20.18
N LEU A 159 -2.65 -31.06 -18.90
CA LEU A 159 -1.27 -31.26 -18.45
C LEU A 159 -1.27 -31.35 -16.92
N TYR A 160 -1.77 -32.48 -16.42
CA TYR A 160 -1.45 -32.98 -15.08
C TYR A 160 -1.10 -34.46 -15.23
N ARG A 161 0.07 -34.71 -15.80
CA ARG A 161 0.76 -35.99 -15.64
C ARG A 161 2.26 -35.73 -15.54
N ARG A 162 2.83 -36.32 -14.48
CA ARG A 162 4.26 -36.48 -14.14
C ARG A 162 4.87 -35.24 -13.48
N ARG A 163 5.54 -35.34 -12.34
CA ARG A 163 6.08 -36.50 -11.62
C ARG A 163 6.27 -36.10 -10.15
N LEU A 164 6.13 -37.12 -9.30
CA LEU A 164 6.69 -37.34 -7.96
C LEU A 164 7.58 -36.23 -7.41
#